data_AF-A0A9C9N5E3-F1
#
_entry.id   AF-A0A9C9N5E3-F1
#
_cell.length_a   1.000
_cell.length_b   1.000
_cell.length_c   1.000
_cell.angle_alpha   90.00
_cell.angle_beta   90.00
_cell.angle_gamma   90.00
#
_symmetry.space_group_name_H-M   'P 1'
#
loop_
_entity.id
_entity.type
_entity.pdbx_description
1 polymer ?
#
loop_
_entity_poly.entity_id
_entity_poly.type
_entity_poly.pdbx_seq_one_letter_code
_entity_poly.pdbx_strand_id
1 'polypeptide(L)'
;MSERVVRLRQQSVEAVPTLSTERAELLTEFYRRDRGAVSPPVQRALAFQYLMAHKAICINEGELIVGEKGPAPKAAPTYPELCCHSLEDLDVLAAREKISFAVGPEARRVYEEAIIPFWRGRTMRDLIFREMTAEWRAAYEAGVFTEFMEQRSPGHTVLDDKIYGQGMLDFKRAIQRELDGLDYLNDPQAYDKQEQLKGMAICADGLI
;
A
#
# COMPACT_ATOMS: atom_id res chain seq x y z
N MET A 1 16.71 3.48 -31.13
CA MET A 1 15.58 3.03 -30.28
C MET A 1 14.70 2.15 -31.15
N SER A 2 14.30 0.94 -30.70
CA SER A 2 13.45 0.07 -31.53
C SER A 2 12.02 0.62 -31.60
N GLU A 3 11.26 0.24 -32.64
CA GLU A 3 9.85 0.65 -32.81
C GLU A 3 8.99 0.31 -31.59
N ARG A 4 9.19 -0.87 -30.99
CA ARG A 4 8.54 -1.29 -29.74
C ARG A 4 8.80 -0.28 -28.60
N VAL A 5 10.05 0.15 -28.42
CA VAL A 5 10.41 1.09 -27.35
C VAL A 5 9.85 2.48 -27.62
N VAL A 6 9.83 2.93 -28.89
CA VAL A 6 9.19 4.20 -29.28
C VAL A 6 7.71 4.18 -28.88
N ARG A 7 7.00 3.10 -29.20
CA ARG A 7 5.57 2.94 -28.88
C ARG A 7 5.29 2.89 -27.38
N LEU A 8 6.04 2.08 -26.62
CA LEU A 8 5.90 1.99 -25.16
C LEU A 8 6.18 3.34 -24.48
N ARG A 9 7.22 4.06 -24.93
CA ARG A 9 7.51 5.39 -24.42
C ARG A 9 6.37 6.37 -24.71
N GLN A 10 5.80 6.32 -25.91
CA GLN A 10 4.68 7.19 -26.28
C GLN A 10 3.47 6.91 -25.38
N GLN A 11 3.07 5.64 -25.23
CA GLN A 11 2.00 5.22 -24.32
C GLN A 11 2.22 5.72 -22.88
N SER A 12 3.45 5.59 -22.37
CA SER A 12 3.81 6.05 -21.02
C SER A 12 3.70 7.56 -20.86
N VAL A 13 4.19 8.33 -21.83
CA VAL A 13 4.18 9.80 -21.75
C VAL A 13 2.76 10.35 -21.89
N GLU A 14 1.98 9.81 -22.83
CA GLU A 14 0.62 10.25 -23.14
C GLU A 14 -0.42 9.81 -22.11
N ALA A 15 -0.14 8.77 -21.32
CA ALA A 15 -1.05 8.36 -20.25
C ALA A 15 -1.41 9.54 -19.33
N VAL A 16 -2.69 9.71 -19.05
CA VAL A 16 -3.20 10.73 -18.14
C VAL A 16 -3.13 10.18 -16.72
N PRO A 17 -2.51 10.88 -15.74
CA PRO A 17 -2.57 10.46 -14.35
C PRO A 17 -4.01 10.39 -13.86
N THR A 18 -4.44 9.24 -13.37
CA THR A 18 -5.79 9.02 -12.84
C THR A 18 -5.74 8.41 -11.46
N LEU A 19 -6.81 8.55 -10.69
CA LEU A 19 -6.95 7.91 -9.38
C LEU A 19 -7.69 6.58 -9.53
N SER A 20 -7.12 5.51 -8.95
CA SER A 20 -7.75 4.19 -8.88
C SER A 20 -8.22 3.89 -7.45
N THR A 21 -9.49 3.49 -7.34
CA THR A 21 -10.12 3.09 -6.09
C THR A 21 -9.95 1.61 -5.76
N GLU A 22 -9.55 0.79 -6.73
CA GLU A 22 -9.45 -0.69 -6.62
C GLU A 22 -8.78 -1.13 -5.30
N ARG A 23 -7.59 -0.61 -5.01
CA ARG A 23 -6.86 -0.97 -3.79
C ARG A 23 -7.64 -0.58 -2.52
N ALA A 24 -8.22 0.61 -2.49
CA ALA A 24 -8.99 1.08 -1.34
C ALA A 24 -10.23 0.20 -1.13
N GLU A 25 -10.92 -0.19 -2.19
CA GLU A 25 -12.05 -1.11 -2.15
C GLU A 25 -11.64 -2.49 -1.63
N LEU A 26 -10.59 -3.09 -2.19
CA LEU A 26 -10.10 -4.42 -1.78
C LEU A 26 -9.62 -4.44 -0.32
N LEU A 27 -8.92 -3.40 0.14
CA LEU A 27 -8.53 -3.32 1.55
C LEU A 27 -9.74 -3.10 2.45
N THR A 28 -10.67 -2.22 2.06
CA THR A 28 -11.91 -2.00 2.82
C THR A 28 -12.70 -3.30 2.95
N GLU A 29 -12.84 -4.04 1.86
CA GLU A 29 -13.49 -5.35 1.86
C GLU A 29 -12.76 -6.33 2.78
N PHE A 30 -11.43 -6.42 2.67
CA PHE A 30 -10.63 -7.30 3.51
C PHE A 30 -10.82 -7.01 5.01
N TYR A 31 -10.73 -5.73 5.40
CA TYR A 31 -10.82 -5.30 6.80
C TYR A 31 -12.25 -5.26 7.36
N ARG A 32 -13.30 -5.30 6.51
CA ARG A 32 -14.70 -5.46 6.94
C ARG A 32 -15.03 -6.88 7.37
N ARG A 33 -14.37 -7.89 6.79
CA ARG A 33 -14.63 -9.30 7.11
C ARG A 33 -14.06 -9.61 8.50
N ASP A 34 -14.87 -10.21 9.37
CA ASP A 34 -14.37 -10.76 10.63
C ASP A 34 -13.47 -11.97 10.33
N ARG A 35 -12.22 -11.92 10.79
CA ARG A 35 -11.22 -12.97 10.61
C ARG A 35 -10.67 -13.48 11.96
N GLY A 36 -11.33 -13.11 13.06
CA GLY A 36 -10.84 -13.36 14.41
C GLY A 36 -9.60 -12.53 14.75
N ALA A 37 -9.08 -12.77 15.95
CA ALA A 37 -7.89 -12.08 16.44
C ALA A 37 -6.62 -12.67 15.82
N VAL A 38 -5.88 -11.84 15.07
CA VAL A 38 -4.53 -12.14 14.58
C VAL A 38 -3.61 -10.97 14.93
N SER A 39 -2.30 -11.22 14.98
CA SER A 39 -1.33 -10.15 15.26
C SER A 39 -1.30 -9.11 14.12
N PRO A 40 -0.92 -7.84 14.41
CA PRO A 40 -0.82 -6.80 13.38
C PRO A 40 0.06 -7.16 12.16
N PRO A 41 1.23 -7.82 12.31
CA PRO A 41 2.03 -8.26 11.16
C PRO A 41 1.29 -9.27 10.27
N VAL A 42 0.64 -10.26 10.88
CA VAL A 42 -0.15 -11.27 10.16
C VAL A 42 -1.36 -10.65 9.48
N GLN A 43 -2.08 -9.74 10.14
CA GLN A 43 -3.23 -9.05 9.54
C GLN A 43 -2.84 -8.27 8.28
N ARG A 44 -1.72 -7.52 8.34
CA ARG A 44 -1.21 -6.77 7.19
C ARG A 44 -0.74 -7.69 6.07
N ALA A 45 -0.09 -8.81 6.40
CA ALA A 45 0.33 -9.80 5.42
C ALA A 45 -0.87 -10.46 4.71
N LEU A 46 -1.93 -10.81 5.46
CA LEU A 46 -3.16 -11.34 4.89
C LEU A 46 -3.88 -10.31 4.01
N ALA A 47 -3.88 -9.02 4.41
CA ALA A 47 -4.42 -7.94 3.59
C ALA A 47 -3.65 -7.80 2.26
N PHE A 48 -2.32 -7.88 2.32
CA PHE A 48 -1.46 -7.88 1.15
C PHE A 48 -1.71 -9.08 0.24
N GLN A 49 -1.78 -10.30 0.81
CA GLN A 49 -2.10 -11.51 0.06
C GLN A 49 -3.47 -11.41 -0.62
N TYR A 50 -4.48 -10.89 0.08
CA TYR A 50 -5.80 -10.64 -0.50
C TYR A 50 -5.72 -9.66 -1.67
N LEU A 51 -4.97 -8.57 -1.53
CA LEU A 51 -4.74 -7.61 -2.61
C LEU A 51 -4.09 -8.27 -3.83
N MET A 52 -3.04 -9.06 -3.65
CA MET A 52 -2.35 -9.74 -4.76
C MET A 52 -3.25 -10.74 -5.48
N ALA A 53 -4.12 -11.43 -4.75
CA ALA A 53 -5.04 -12.41 -5.33
C ALA A 53 -6.22 -11.80 -6.11
N HIS A 54 -6.56 -10.53 -5.89
CA HIS A 54 -7.79 -9.92 -6.44
C HIS A 54 -7.55 -8.68 -7.31
N LYS A 55 -6.36 -8.05 -7.25
CA LYS A 55 -6.11 -6.84 -8.05
C LYS A 55 -6.13 -7.15 -9.55
N ALA A 56 -6.55 -6.19 -10.36
CA ALA A 56 -6.45 -6.28 -11.80
C ALA A 56 -4.98 -6.41 -12.25
N ILE A 57 -4.76 -7.27 -13.24
CA ILE A 57 -3.48 -7.44 -13.92
C ILE A 57 -3.55 -6.68 -15.24
N CYS A 58 -2.61 -5.75 -15.43
CA CYS A 58 -2.45 -4.99 -16.67
C CYS A 58 -1.17 -5.45 -17.37
N ILE A 59 -1.30 -5.85 -18.64
CA ILE A 59 -0.18 -6.17 -19.53
C ILE A 59 -0.43 -5.38 -20.81
N ASN A 60 0.42 -4.41 -21.10
CA ASN A 60 0.27 -3.53 -22.26
C ASN A 60 0.89 -4.15 -23.52
N GLU A 61 0.41 -3.72 -24.69
CA GLU A 61 0.84 -4.30 -25.96
C GLU A 61 2.32 -4.03 -26.27
N GLY A 62 3.13 -5.09 -26.31
CA GLY A 62 4.55 -5.02 -26.62
C GLY A 62 5.44 -4.93 -25.37
N GLU A 63 4.89 -5.08 -24.17
CA GLU A 63 5.69 -5.22 -22.96
C GLU A 63 6.52 -6.51 -22.96
N LEU A 64 7.73 -6.41 -22.42
CA LEU A 64 8.59 -7.56 -22.09
C LEU A 64 8.80 -7.69 -20.58
N ILE A 65 8.81 -6.57 -19.88
CA ILE A 65 8.71 -6.49 -18.42
C ILE A 65 7.30 -6.01 -18.14
N VAL A 66 6.53 -6.81 -17.40
CA VAL A 66 5.10 -6.60 -17.16
C VAL A 66 4.85 -6.18 -15.72
N GLY A 67 3.72 -5.51 -15.51
CA GLY A 67 3.21 -5.18 -14.17
C GLY A 67 2.94 -3.69 -14.01
N GLU A 68 1.74 -3.37 -13.56
CA GLU A 68 1.31 -2.02 -13.20
C GLU A 68 0.85 -1.97 -11.73
N LYS A 69 1.03 -0.80 -11.11
CA LYS A 69 0.59 -0.59 -9.72
C LYS A 69 -0.94 -0.58 -9.61
N GLY A 70 -1.59 0.09 -10.56
CA GLY A 70 -3.05 0.15 -10.69
C GLY A 70 -3.55 -0.70 -11.85
N PRO A 71 -4.82 -0.55 -12.24
CA PRO A 71 -5.42 -1.32 -13.34
C PRO A 71 -4.98 -0.84 -14.74
N ALA A 72 -4.27 0.28 -14.84
CA ALA A 72 -3.82 0.89 -16.09
C ALA A 72 -2.59 1.79 -15.88
N PRO A 73 -1.85 2.15 -16.95
CA PRO A 73 -0.74 3.10 -16.87
C PRO A 73 -1.14 4.42 -16.21
N LYS A 74 -0.34 4.88 -15.23
CA LYS A 74 -0.58 6.07 -14.39
C LYS A 74 -1.92 6.11 -13.64
N ALA A 75 -2.61 4.97 -13.48
CA ALA A 75 -3.73 4.86 -12.55
C ALA A 75 -3.19 4.64 -11.13
N ALA A 76 -3.06 5.72 -10.36
CA ALA A 76 -2.47 5.69 -9.02
C ALA A 76 -3.44 5.08 -8.00
N PRO A 77 -3.06 3.99 -7.30
CA PRO A 77 -3.87 3.47 -6.21
C PRO A 77 -3.82 4.40 -4.99
N THR A 78 -4.83 4.29 -4.13
CA THR A 78 -4.93 5.03 -2.88
C THR A 78 -4.70 4.15 -1.65
N TYR A 79 -4.32 4.78 -0.54
CA TYR A 79 -3.87 4.13 0.70
C TYR A 79 -4.66 4.65 1.90
N PRO A 80 -5.97 4.34 1.98
CA PRO A 80 -6.85 4.93 3.00
C PRO A 80 -6.49 4.50 4.42
N GLU A 81 -5.76 3.40 4.60
CA GLU A 81 -5.21 3.00 5.90
C GLU A 81 -4.12 3.94 6.42
N LEU A 82 -3.46 4.68 5.51
CA LEU A 82 -2.47 5.70 5.86
C LEU A 82 -3.13 7.08 6.00
N CYS A 83 -3.76 7.54 4.91
CA CYS A 83 -4.48 8.80 4.83
C CYS A 83 -5.69 8.60 3.92
N CYS A 84 -6.89 8.74 4.48
CA CYS A 84 -8.13 8.67 3.72
C CYS A 84 -8.51 10.06 3.21
N HIS A 85 -8.48 10.26 1.89
CA HIS A 85 -8.89 11.51 1.26
C HIS A 85 -10.36 11.80 1.52
N SER A 86 -10.66 13.06 1.83
CA SER A 86 -12.02 13.60 1.83
C SER A 86 -12.52 13.85 0.41
N LEU A 87 -13.82 14.13 0.25
CA LEU A 87 -14.37 14.52 -1.05
C LEU A 87 -13.77 15.83 -1.57
N GLU A 88 -13.48 16.77 -0.66
CA GLU A 88 -12.79 18.02 -1.00
C GLU A 88 -11.35 17.75 -1.47
N ASP A 89 -10.63 16.84 -0.83
CA ASP A 89 -9.30 16.45 -1.29
C ASP A 89 -9.33 15.87 -2.71
N LEU A 90 -10.35 15.06 -3.03
CA LEU A 90 -10.54 14.53 -4.38
C LEU A 90 -10.82 15.64 -5.40
N ASP A 91 -11.61 16.66 -5.01
CA ASP A 91 -11.88 17.83 -5.85
C ASP A 91 -10.61 18.64 -6.10
N VAL A 92 -9.80 18.87 -5.07
CA VAL A 92 -8.50 19.56 -5.17
C VAL A 92 -7.52 18.76 -6.03
N LEU A 93 -7.46 17.43 -5.89
CA LEU A 93 -6.60 16.55 -6.69
C LEU A 93 -6.95 16.62 -8.18
N ALA A 94 -8.23 16.72 -8.51
CA ALA A 94 -8.70 16.85 -9.89
C ALA A 94 -8.47 18.24 -10.47
N ALA A 95 -8.65 19.30 -9.68
CA ALA A 95 -8.64 20.68 -10.16
C ALA A 95 -7.26 21.37 -10.12
N ARG A 96 -6.30 20.86 -9.33
CA ARG A 96 -5.00 21.53 -9.14
C ARG A 96 -4.23 21.70 -10.45
N GLU A 97 -3.63 22.87 -10.63
CA GLU A 97 -2.85 23.21 -11.83
C GLU A 97 -1.65 22.28 -12.05
N LYS A 98 -1.00 21.87 -10.95
CA LYS A 98 0.23 21.07 -10.98
C LYS A 98 -0.02 19.68 -10.42
N ILE A 99 0.48 18.67 -11.14
CA ILE A 99 0.44 17.26 -10.72
C ILE A 99 -1.01 16.77 -10.51
N SER A 100 -1.99 17.21 -11.30
CA SER A 100 -3.37 16.74 -11.17
C SER A 100 -3.51 15.24 -11.42
N PHE A 101 -4.55 14.66 -10.82
CA PHE A 101 -5.01 13.31 -11.12
C PHE A 101 -6.48 13.40 -11.52
N ALA A 102 -6.84 12.81 -12.66
CA ALA A 102 -8.24 12.73 -13.04
C ALA A 102 -8.97 11.81 -12.05
N VAL A 103 -10.06 12.33 -11.47
CA VAL A 103 -10.95 11.59 -10.56
C VAL A 103 -12.30 11.46 -11.23
N GLY A 104 -12.70 10.22 -11.54
CA GLY A 104 -14.01 9.95 -12.15
C GLY A 104 -15.16 10.06 -11.14
N PRO A 105 -16.40 10.24 -11.60
CA PRO A 105 -17.58 10.28 -10.73
C PRO A 105 -17.76 8.98 -9.92
N GLU A 106 -17.39 7.84 -10.51
CA GLU A 106 -17.42 6.55 -9.82
C GLU A 106 -16.45 6.51 -8.64
N ALA A 107 -15.23 7.01 -8.81
CA ALA A 107 -14.24 7.06 -7.74
C ALA A 107 -14.75 7.92 -6.57
N ARG A 108 -15.41 9.05 -6.88
CA ARG A 108 -16.04 9.91 -5.87
C ARG A 108 -17.15 9.18 -5.11
N ARG A 109 -18.05 8.49 -5.84
CA ARG A 109 -19.15 7.71 -5.25
C ARG A 109 -18.63 6.62 -4.31
N VAL A 110 -17.65 5.83 -4.76
CA VAL A 110 -17.03 4.78 -3.96
C VAL A 110 -16.42 5.35 -2.67
N TYR A 111 -15.76 6.50 -2.76
CA TYR A 111 -15.19 7.17 -1.60
C TYR A 111 -16.25 7.63 -0.60
N GLU A 112 -17.31 8.28 -1.09
CA GLU A 112 -18.42 8.77 -0.27
C GLU A 112 -19.17 7.64 0.43
N GLU A 113 -19.51 6.58 -0.30
CA GLU A 113 -20.41 5.52 0.17
C GLU A 113 -19.69 4.44 0.98
N ALA A 114 -18.43 4.13 0.65
CA ALA A 114 -17.75 2.95 1.19
C ALA A 114 -16.43 3.24 1.91
N ILE A 115 -15.54 4.04 1.31
CA ILE A 115 -14.17 4.19 1.82
C ILE A 115 -14.13 5.13 3.03
N ILE A 116 -14.64 6.36 2.88
CA ILE A 116 -14.61 7.37 3.95
C ILE A 116 -15.35 6.87 5.21
N PRO A 117 -16.58 6.30 5.12
CA PRO A 117 -17.28 5.82 6.32
C PRO A 117 -16.53 4.71 7.06
N PHE A 118 -15.77 3.87 6.34
CA PHE A 118 -15.02 2.79 6.95
C PHE A 118 -13.72 3.26 7.60
N TRP A 119 -12.93 4.08 6.89
CA TRP A 119 -11.57 4.44 7.31
C TRP A 119 -11.50 5.64 8.24
N ARG A 120 -12.56 6.45 8.35
CA ARG A 120 -12.60 7.59 9.27
C ARG A 120 -12.30 7.15 10.71
N GLY A 121 -11.29 7.78 11.31
CA GLY A 121 -10.85 7.49 12.68
C GLY A 121 -10.01 6.21 12.80
N ARG A 122 -9.64 5.58 11.68
CA ARG A 122 -8.83 4.36 11.62
C ARG A 122 -7.50 4.54 10.92
N THR A 123 -7.23 5.73 10.37
CA THR A 123 -6.04 5.97 9.55
C THR A 123 -4.81 6.22 10.41
N MET A 124 -3.62 5.97 9.86
CA MET A 124 -2.37 6.38 10.52
C MET A 124 -2.32 7.89 10.74
N ARG A 125 -2.86 8.70 9.83
CA ARG A 125 -2.96 10.15 10.00
C ARG A 125 -3.80 10.52 11.22
N ASP A 126 -4.99 9.93 11.36
CA ASP A 126 -5.86 10.18 12.52
C ASP A 126 -5.14 9.85 13.83
N LEU A 127 -4.42 8.73 13.84
CA LEU A 127 -3.62 8.31 15.00
C LEU A 127 -2.52 9.33 15.30
N ILE A 128 -1.70 9.73 14.32
CA ILE A 128 -0.62 10.71 14.50
C ILE A 128 -1.18 12.00 15.14
N PHE A 129 -2.18 12.62 14.52
CA PHE A 129 -2.68 13.92 15.00
C PHE A 129 -3.36 13.84 16.38
N ARG A 130 -3.92 12.68 16.74
CA ARG A 130 -4.48 12.43 18.07
C ARG A 130 -3.40 12.33 19.15
N GLU A 131 -2.27 11.69 18.86
CA GLU A 131 -1.20 11.47 19.83
C GLU A 131 -0.25 12.68 19.97
N MET A 132 -0.26 13.64 19.03
CA MET A 132 0.59 14.83 19.09
C MET A 132 0.14 15.85 20.14
N THR A 133 1.08 16.63 20.67
CA THR A 133 0.77 17.72 21.62
C THR A 133 0.18 18.94 20.93
N ALA A 134 -0.35 19.88 21.70
CA ALA A 134 -0.89 21.13 21.17
C ALA A 134 0.21 22.00 20.55
N GLU A 135 1.40 22.05 21.16
CA GLU A 135 2.56 22.79 20.69
C GLU A 135 3.08 22.24 19.35
N TRP A 136 3.08 20.91 19.20
CA TRP A 136 3.46 20.27 17.93
C TRP A 136 2.51 20.66 16.81
N ARG A 137 1.19 20.61 17.05
CA ARG A 137 0.17 20.99 16.06
C ARG A 137 0.28 22.46 15.69
N ALA A 138 0.45 23.35 16.67
CA ALA A 138 0.61 24.78 16.42
C ALA A 138 1.85 25.08 15.56
N ALA A 139 2.97 24.40 15.81
CA ALA A 139 4.18 24.57 15.01
C ALA A 139 4.04 24.00 13.59
N TYR A 140 3.36 22.85 13.43
CA TYR A 140 3.01 22.28 12.13
C TYR A 140 2.10 23.21 11.32
N GLU A 141 1.02 23.71 11.92
CA GLU A 141 0.06 24.64 11.30
C GLU A 141 0.71 25.98 10.93
N ALA A 142 1.66 26.45 11.73
CA ALA A 142 2.45 27.65 11.44
C ALA A 142 3.54 27.43 10.36
N GLY A 143 3.72 26.20 9.87
CA GLY A 143 4.70 25.87 8.83
C GLY A 143 6.15 25.87 9.32
N VAL A 144 6.39 25.69 10.63
CA VAL A 144 7.74 25.62 11.20
C VAL A 144 8.47 24.36 10.77
N PHE A 145 7.74 23.25 10.63
CA PHE A 145 8.23 21.97 10.09
C PHE A 145 7.10 21.25 9.34
N THR A 146 7.44 20.13 8.71
CA THR A 146 6.50 19.23 8.01
C THR A 146 6.57 17.82 8.59
N GLU A 147 5.47 17.08 8.56
CA GLU A 147 5.43 15.68 9.00
C GLU A 147 5.36 14.74 7.79
N PHE A 148 6.45 14.02 7.53
CA PHE A 148 6.57 13.23 6.30
C PHE A 148 5.67 11.99 6.30
N MET A 149 5.40 11.40 7.46
CA MET A 149 4.66 10.14 7.60
C MET A 149 3.14 10.35 7.69
N GLU A 150 2.63 11.58 7.64
CA GLU A 150 1.19 11.85 7.79
C GLU A 150 0.34 11.37 6.60
N GLN A 151 0.92 11.23 5.40
CA GLN A 151 0.21 10.77 4.19
C GLN A 151 0.85 9.56 3.49
N ARG A 152 1.93 9.01 4.05
CA ARG A 152 2.73 7.95 3.44
C ARG A 152 3.44 7.11 4.49
N SER A 153 3.77 5.87 4.13
CA SER A 153 4.61 5.03 4.97
C SER A 153 6.06 5.55 4.97
N PRO A 154 6.89 5.17 5.96
CA PRO A 154 8.28 5.63 6.04
C PRO A 154 9.08 5.38 4.77
N GLY A 155 8.93 4.21 4.14
CA GLY A 155 9.62 3.89 2.89
C GLY A 155 11.14 4.05 2.99
N HIS A 156 11.72 4.86 2.10
CA HIS A 156 13.13 5.28 2.10
C HIS A 156 14.14 4.15 2.35
N THR A 157 14.02 3.07 1.59
CA THR A 157 14.95 1.94 1.62
C THR A 157 15.42 1.60 0.21
N VAL A 158 16.54 0.90 0.12
CA VAL A 158 17.06 0.29 -1.12
C VAL A 158 17.11 -1.23 -0.91
N LEU A 159 16.85 -2.00 -1.96
CA LEU A 159 16.90 -3.47 -1.92
C LEU A 159 18.35 -3.96 -1.80
N ASP A 160 18.52 -5.13 -1.18
CA ASP A 160 19.76 -5.90 -1.24
C ASP A 160 19.83 -6.75 -2.53
N ASP A 161 20.80 -7.66 -2.61
CA ASP A 161 21.03 -8.54 -3.76
C ASP A 161 20.33 -9.90 -3.66
N LYS A 162 19.61 -10.20 -2.57
CA LYS A 162 19.11 -11.55 -2.31
C LYS A 162 18.12 -12.02 -3.37
N ILE A 163 17.30 -11.12 -3.91
CA ILE A 163 16.29 -11.45 -4.94
C ILE A 163 16.91 -11.96 -6.25
N TYR A 164 18.20 -11.74 -6.47
CA TYR A 164 18.92 -12.24 -7.64
C TYR A 164 19.49 -13.66 -7.43
N GLY A 165 19.60 -14.10 -6.17
CA GLY A 165 20.11 -15.43 -5.79
C GLY A 165 19.07 -16.36 -5.16
N GLN A 166 17.91 -15.85 -4.77
CA GLN A 166 16.86 -16.58 -4.05
C GLN A 166 15.47 -16.23 -4.58
N GLY A 167 14.65 -17.24 -4.84
CA GLY A 167 13.23 -17.07 -5.13
C GLY A 167 12.38 -16.97 -3.86
N MET A 168 11.09 -16.62 -3.99
CA MET A 168 10.18 -16.55 -2.83
C MET A 168 10.04 -17.87 -2.08
N LEU A 169 10.14 -19.01 -2.78
CA LEU A 169 10.19 -20.33 -2.15
C LEU A 169 11.46 -20.59 -1.33
N ASP A 170 12.60 -20.01 -1.71
CA ASP A 170 13.84 -20.05 -0.90
C ASP A 170 13.68 -19.23 0.37
N PHE A 171 13.10 -18.02 0.25
CA PHE A 171 12.78 -17.19 1.41
C PHE A 171 11.83 -17.89 2.37
N LYS A 172 10.77 -18.55 1.87
CA LYS A 172 9.88 -19.35 2.71
C LYS A 172 10.61 -20.47 3.45
N ARG A 173 11.53 -21.18 2.79
CA ARG A 173 12.37 -22.19 3.47
C ARG A 173 13.30 -21.59 4.51
N ALA A 174 13.84 -20.39 4.29
CA ALA A 174 14.63 -19.68 5.29
C ALA A 174 13.77 -19.27 6.49
N ILE A 175 12.61 -18.67 6.25
CA ILE A 175 11.65 -18.28 7.28
C ILE A 175 11.20 -19.48 8.12
N GLN A 176 10.91 -20.63 7.49
CA GLN A 176 10.54 -21.85 8.22
C GLN A 176 11.66 -22.35 9.13
N ARG A 177 12.92 -22.31 8.67
CA ARG A 177 14.07 -22.68 9.51
C ARG A 177 14.22 -21.78 10.73
N GLU A 178 13.99 -20.47 10.56
CA GLU A 178 13.99 -19.52 11.69
C GLU A 178 12.85 -19.79 12.66
N LEU A 179 11.64 -20.10 12.15
CA LEU A 179 10.49 -20.48 12.97
C LEU A 179 10.76 -21.75 13.78
N ASP A 180 11.32 -22.78 13.16
CA ASP A 180 11.64 -24.07 13.81
C ASP A 180 12.73 -23.92 14.88
N GLY A 181 13.56 -22.87 14.78
CA GLY A 181 14.65 -22.57 15.71
C GLY A 181 14.30 -21.62 16.86
N LEU A 182 13.05 -21.16 16.98
CA LEU A 182 12.67 -20.23 18.04
C LEU A 182 12.73 -20.86 19.43
N ASP A 183 13.42 -20.20 20.37
CA ASP A 183 13.52 -20.62 21.77
C ASP A 183 12.42 -19.97 22.63
N TYR A 184 11.27 -20.63 22.71
CA TYR A 184 10.15 -20.14 23.53
C TYR A 184 10.38 -20.20 25.04
N LEU A 185 11.42 -20.89 25.50
CA LEU A 185 11.69 -21.04 26.94
C LEU A 185 12.55 -19.91 27.46
N ASN A 186 13.54 -19.47 26.66
CA ASN A 186 14.53 -18.48 27.11
C ASN A 186 14.49 -17.15 26.34
N ASP A 187 13.83 -17.07 25.18
CA ASP A 187 13.68 -15.82 24.44
C ASP A 187 12.31 -15.16 24.71
N PRO A 188 12.25 -14.05 25.47
CA PRO A 188 10.99 -13.36 25.76
C PRO A 188 10.35 -12.73 24.52
N GLN A 189 11.09 -12.58 23.41
CA GLN A 189 10.59 -12.07 22.13
C GLN A 189 10.20 -13.19 21.15
N ALA A 190 10.30 -14.46 21.53
CA ALA A 190 10.05 -15.59 20.63
C ALA A 190 8.67 -15.50 19.96
N TYR A 191 7.64 -15.11 20.72
CA TYR A 191 6.30 -14.93 20.19
C TYR A 191 6.22 -13.79 19.16
N ASP A 192 6.79 -12.62 19.44
CA ASP A 192 6.76 -11.49 18.51
C ASP A 192 7.54 -11.80 17.23
N LYS A 193 8.69 -12.47 17.35
CA LYS A 193 9.48 -12.96 16.20
C LYS A 193 8.68 -13.94 15.35
N GLN A 194 8.01 -14.90 15.99
CA GLN A 194 7.12 -15.85 15.31
C GLN A 194 6.06 -15.12 14.48
N GLU A 195 5.39 -14.11 15.05
CA GLU A 195 4.32 -13.38 14.36
C GLU A 195 4.85 -12.55 13.18
N GLN A 196 6.04 -11.97 13.30
CA GLN A 196 6.72 -11.31 12.17
C GLN A 196 7.08 -12.32 11.06
N LEU A 197 7.68 -13.45 11.41
CA LEU A 197 8.06 -14.50 10.47
C LEU A 197 6.85 -15.10 9.74
N LYS A 198 5.74 -15.34 10.45
CA LYS A 198 4.47 -15.74 9.84
C LYS A 198 3.97 -14.70 8.84
N GLY A 199 4.00 -13.41 9.21
CA GLY A 199 3.67 -12.33 8.30
C GLY A 199 4.53 -12.34 7.03
N MET A 200 5.84 -12.51 7.17
CA MET A 200 6.77 -12.60 6.03
C MET A 200 6.46 -13.81 5.13
N ALA A 201 6.16 -14.98 5.71
CA ALA A 201 5.82 -16.18 4.94
C ALA A 201 4.53 -15.99 4.12
N ILE A 202 3.51 -15.35 4.70
CA ILE A 202 2.24 -15.03 4.01
C ILE A 202 2.49 -14.02 2.88
N CYS A 203 3.33 -13.01 3.10
CA CYS A 203 3.71 -12.06 2.04
C CYS A 203 4.42 -12.75 0.89
N ALA A 204 5.32 -13.70 1.17
CA ALA A 204 5.99 -14.50 0.14
C ALA A 204 4.99 -15.32 -0.68
N ASP A 205 3.95 -15.89 -0.04
CA ASP A 205 2.85 -16.57 -0.75
C ASP A 205 2.01 -15.62 -1.59
N GLY A 206 1.82 -14.37 -1.17
CA GLY A 206 1.13 -13.37 -1.97
C GLY A 206 1.89 -12.98 -3.25
N LEU A 207 3.19 -13.23 -3.34
CA LEU A 207 4.03 -12.90 -4.49
C LEU A 207 4.19 -14.04 -5.51
N ILE A 208 3.73 -15.25 -5.18
CA ILE A 208 3.80 -16.45 -6.03
C ILE A 208 2.44 -16.66 -6.71
#